data_AF-A0ABD0QDU2-F1
#
_entry.id   AF-A0ABD0QDU2-F1
#
_cell.length_a   1.000
_cell.length_b   1.000
_cell.length_c   1.000
_cell.angle_alpha   90.00
_cell.angle_beta   90.00
_cell.angle_gamma   90.00
#
_symmetry.space_group_name_H-M   'P 1'
#
loop_
_entity.id
_entity.type
_entity.pdbx_description
1 polymer ?
#
loop_
_entity_poly.entity_id
_entity_poly.type
_entity_poly.pdbx_seq_one_letter_code
_entity_poly.pdbx_strand_id
1 'polypeptide(L)'
;MEKGGNMKRVFERFCRGLKQVEHLIQERGWEFMWNERLGYILTCPSNLGTGLRAGVHVRLPKLSKDPRFNKILDNLRLQKRGTGGVDTAAVGDIFDISNLDRLGKSEVELVQIVVDGVNYLIECEKRLEKGQDIKIPAPIQQFR
;
A
#
# COMPACT_ATOMS: atom_id res chain seq x y z
N MET A 1 5.11 11.85 -0.61
CA MET A 1 4.64 11.58 -1.99
C MET A 1 5.54 12.25 -3.02
N GLU A 2 5.60 11.73 -4.25
CA GLU A 2 6.23 12.35 -5.43
C GLU A 2 5.65 11.77 -6.73
N LYS A 3 5.99 12.35 -7.88
CA LYS A 3 5.67 11.79 -9.20
C LYS A 3 6.69 10.70 -9.59
N GLY A 4 6.26 9.74 -10.40
CA GLY A 4 7.08 8.58 -10.80
C GLY A 4 6.98 7.42 -9.80
N GLY A 5 7.83 6.40 -9.98
CA GLY A 5 7.75 5.13 -9.25
C GLY A 5 8.85 4.89 -8.21
N ASN A 6 9.62 5.91 -7.80
CA ASN A 6 10.73 5.72 -6.85
C ASN A 6 10.23 5.62 -5.40
N MET A 7 9.56 4.49 -5.09
CA MET A 7 8.99 4.21 -3.77
C MET A 7 10.04 4.25 -2.66
N LYS A 8 11.26 3.77 -2.93
CA LYS A 8 12.37 3.81 -1.97
C LYS A 8 12.68 5.23 -1.52
N ARG A 9 12.86 6.17 -2.45
CA ARG A 9 13.14 7.58 -2.13
C ARG A 9 11.98 8.25 -1.39
N VAL A 10 10.73 7.90 -1.74
CA VAL A 10 9.55 8.37 -1.01
C VAL A 10 9.58 7.89 0.43
N PHE A 11 9.85 6.60 0.64
CA PHE A 11 9.85 5.99 1.95
C PHE A 11 11.02 6.46 2.82
N GLU A 12 12.22 6.62 2.26
CA GLU A 12 13.38 7.21 2.96
C GLU A 12 13.05 8.62 3.48
N ARG A 13 12.40 9.44 2.65
CA ARG A 13 11.95 10.78 3.04
C ARG A 13 10.86 10.75 4.11
N PHE A 14 9.92 9.80 4.00
CA PHE A 14 8.88 9.58 5.00
C PHE A 14 9.48 9.23 6.37
N CYS A 15 10.35 8.22 6.43
CA CYS A 15 10.98 7.79 7.68
C CYS A 15 11.83 8.90 8.31
N ARG A 16 12.63 9.62 7.51
CA ARG A 16 13.45 10.73 8.01
C ARG A 16 12.59 11.86 8.57
N GLY A 17 11.52 12.23 7.86
CA GLY A 17 10.61 13.29 8.31
C GLY A 17 9.88 12.90 9.60
N LEU A 18 9.33 11.69 9.67
CA LEU A 18 8.58 11.22 10.83
C LEU A 18 9.44 11.21 12.10
N LYS A 19 10.67 10.68 12.01
CA LYS A 19 11.62 10.67 13.13
C LYS A 19 11.96 12.09 13.61
N GLN A 20 12.15 13.03 12.68
CA GLN A 20 12.44 14.41 13.05
C GLN A 20 11.25 15.08 13.74
N VAL A 21 10.03 14.83 13.26
CA VAL A 21 8.82 15.36 13.90
C VAL A 21 8.64 14.79 15.31
N GLU A 22 8.79 13.48 15.48
CA GLU A 22 8.72 12.82 16.78
C GLU A 22 9.73 13.41 17.77
N HIS A 23 10.98 13.56 17.33
CA HIS A 23 12.05 14.16 18.13
C HIS A 23 11.70 15.59 18.61
N LEU A 24 11.21 16.45 17.71
CA LEU A 24 10.85 17.83 18.05
C LEU A 24 9.65 17.93 19.01
N ILE A 25 8.72 16.95 18.96
CA ILE A 25 7.59 16.86 19.88
C ILE A 25 8.07 16.43 21.26
N GLN A 26 8.98 15.44 21.31
CA GLN A 26 9.62 14.98 22.55
C GLN A 26 10.44 16.07 23.24
N GLU A 27 11.17 16.91 22.49
CA GLU A 27 11.88 18.07 23.04
C GLU A 27 10.96 19.06 23.78
N ARG A 28 9.65 19.04 23.48
CA ARG A 28 8.64 19.87 24.14
C ARG A 28 7.89 19.15 25.27
N GLY A 29 8.28 17.92 25.61
CA GLY A 29 7.67 17.12 26.68
C GLY A 29 6.41 16.37 26.27
N TRP A 30 6.21 16.13 24.97
CA TRP A 30 5.04 15.40 24.44
C TRP A 30 5.48 14.12 23.71
N GLU A 31 4.58 13.16 23.58
CA GLU A 31 4.83 11.89 22.89
C GLU A 31 3.65 11.49 22.00
N PHE A 32 3.91 10.62 21.02
CA PHE A 32 2.84 9.93 20.30
C PHE A 32 2.22 8.83 21.16
N MET A 33 0.90 8.64 21.02
CA MET A 33 0.22 7.53 21.69
C MET A 33 0.65 6.20 21.04
N TRP A 34 1.30 5.34 21.80
CA TRP A 34 1.80 4.05 21.33
C TRP A 34 1.78 3.01 22.45
N ASN A 35 1.52 1.74 22.12
CA ASN A 35 1.81 0.62 23.02
C ASN A 35 2.20 -0.63 22.24
N GLU A 36 2.82 -1.59 22.92
CA GLU A 36 3.38 -2.81 22.31
C GLU A 36 2.33 -3.65 21.56
N ARG A 37 1.08 -3.70 22.06
CA ARG A 37 0.04 -4.55 21.48
C ARG A 37 -0.61 -3.92 20.24
N LEU A 38 -0.83 -2.61 20.26
CA LEU A 38 -1.62 -1.90 19.26
C LEU A 38 -0.78 -1.03 18.34
N GLY A 39 0.52 -0.87 18.60
CA GLY A 39 1.35 0.11 17.90
C GLY A 39 0.87 1.54 18.15
N TYR A 40 0.94 2.38 17.12
CA TYR A 40 0.44 3.75 17.18
C TYR A 40 -1.09 3.77 17.29
N ILE A 41 -1.58 4.56 18.24
CA ILE A 41 -3.02 4.69 18.52
C ILE A 41 -3.60 5.81 17.67
N LEU A 42 -4.65 5.46 16.93
CA LEU A 42 -5.43 6.38 16.10
C LEU A 42 -6.92 6.16 16.36
N THR A 43 -7.75 7.13 16.01
CA THR A 43 -9.20 7.13 16.31
C THR A 43 -9.93 5.92 15.74
N CYS A 44 -9.62 5.53 14.50
CA CYS A 44 -10.27 4.41 13.83
C CYS A 44 -9.49 3.11 14.07
N PRO A 45 -10.13 2.04 14.59
CA PRO A 45 -9.46 0.75 14.81
C PRO A 45 -8.76 0.18 13.57
N SER A 46 -9.28 0.46 12.36
CA SER A 46 -8.68 0.02 11.10
C SER A 46 -7.29 0.59 10.82
N ASN A 47 -6.88 1.65 11.52
CA ASN A 47 -5.59 2.32 11.34
C ASN A 47 -4.60 2.04 12.48
N LEU A 48 -4.91 1.16 13.44
CA LEU A 48 -3.95 0.76 14.48
C LEU A 48 -2.70 0.11 13.87
N GLY A 49 -1.64 0.04 14.68
CA GLY A 49 -0.35 -0.53 14.31
C GLY A 49 0.55 0.52 13.71
N THR A 50 0.80 0.42 12.41
CA THR A 50 1.63 1.36 11.67
C THR A 50 0.88 2.62 11.23
N GLY A 51 -0.46 2.55 11.15
CA GLY A 51 -1.27 3.57 10.47
C GLY A 51 -0.92 3.78 8.99
N LEU A 52 -0.04 2.96 8.43
CA LEU A 52 0.65 3.25 7.17
C LEU A 52 -0.18 2.82 5.96
N ARG A 53 -0.35 3.75 5.02
CA ARG A 53 -0.87 3.48 3.68
C ARG A 53 0.19 3.87 2.64
N ALA A 54 1.01 2.92 2.22
CA ALA A 54 1.85 3.06 1.04
C ALA A 54 1.05 2.68 -0.20
N GLY A 55 1.14 3.47 -1.26
CA GLY A 55 0.39 3.20 -2.47
C GLY A 55 0.89 3.97 -3.68
N VAL A 56 0.33 3.61 -4.83
CA VAL A 56 0.66 4.19 -6.13
C VAL A 56 -0.62 4.49 -6.91
N HIS A 57 -0.55 5.49 -7.77
CA HIS A 57 -1.48 5.59 -8.89
C HIS A 57 -0.87 4.83 -10.07
N VAL A 58 -1.52 3.74 -10.49
CA VAL A 58 -1.04 2.86 -11.56
C VAL A 58 -2.12 2.68 -12.64
N ARG A 59 -1.70 2.73 -13.90
CA ARG A 59 -2.58 2.55 -15.06
C ARG A 59 -2.63 1.07 -15.44
N LEU A 60 -3.82 0.45 -15.41
CA LEU A 60 -4.04 -0.99 -15.62
C LEU A 60 -5.25 -1.27 -16.56
N PRO A 61 -5.22 -0.85 -17.83
CA PRO A 61 -6.38 -0.89 -18.75
C PRO A 61 -6.84 -2.29 -19.14
N LYS A 62 -5.97 -3.29 -19.11
CA LYS A 62 -6.29 -4.69 -19.40
C LYS A 62 -6.59 -5.46 -18.12
N LEU A 63 -5.68 -5.38 -17.14
CA LEU A 63 -5.82 -6.13 -15.90
C LEU A 63 -7.08 -5.73 -15.12
N SER A 64 -7.47 -4.45 -15.16
CA SER A 64 -8.70 -4.01 -14.48
C SER A 64 -9.99 -4.63 -14.99
N LYS A 65 -9.99 -5.16 -16.22
CA LYS A 65 -11.12 -5.83 -16.87
C LYS A 65 -11.04 -7.35 -16.74
N ASP A 66 -9.91 -7.89 -16.27
CA ASP A 66 -9.74 -9.33 -16.09
C ASP A 66 -10.51 -9.79 -14.83
N PRO A 67 -11.32 -10.86 -14.93
CA PRO A 67 -12.12 -11.35 -13.80
C PRO A 67 -11.26 -11.80 -12.59
N ARG A 68 -9.97 -12.08 -12.81
CA ARG A 68 -9.03 -12.51 -11.75
C ARG A 68 -8.48 -11.34 -10.93
N PHE A 69 -8.69 -10.08 -11.35
CA PHE A 69 -8.02 -8.91 -10.75
C PHE A 69 -8.27 -8.78 -9.24
N ASN A 70 -9.52 -8.89 -8.79
CA ASN A 70 -9.84 -8.80 -7.37
C ASN A 70 -9.13 -9.91 -6.57
N LYS A 71 -9.11 -11.14 -7.08
CA LYS A 71 -8.46 -12.27 -6.41
C LYS A 71 -6.93 -12.11 -6.37
N ILE A 72 -6.33 -11.52 -7.39
CA ILE A 72 -4.91 -11.16 -7.41
C ILE A 72 -4.61 -10.13 -6.31
N LEU A 73 -5.41 -9.05 -6.20
CA LEU A 73 -5.25 -8.05 -5.15
C LEU A 73 -5.38 -8.67 -3.75
N ASP A 74 -6.40 -9.50 -3.53
CA ASP A 74 -6.64 -10.18 -2.24
C ASP A 74 -5.43 -11.02 -1.82
N ASN A 75 -4.92 -11.84 -2.74
CA ASN A 75 -3.79 -12.73 -2.49
C ASN A 75 -2.49 -11.96 -2.25
N LEU A 76 -2.32 -10.79 -2.89
CA LEU A 76 -1.18 -9.89 -2.69
C LEU A 76 -1.33 -8.96 -1.47
N ARG A 77 -2.44 -9.04 -0.73
CA ARG A 77 -2.75 -8.12 0.39
C ARG A 77 -2.76 -6.65 -0.04
N LEU A 78 -3.27 -6.38 -1.24
CA LEU A 78 -3.46 -5.04 -1.79
C LEU A 78 -4.94 -4.70 -1.84
N GLN A 79 -5.24 -3.41 -1.86
CA GLN A 79 -6.59 -2.90 -2.07
C GLN A 79 -6.58 -1.83 -3.16
N LYS A 80 -7.68 -1.72 -3.90
CA LYS A 80 -7.91 -0.67 -4.89
C LYS A 80 -8.90 0.37 -4.38
N ARG A 81 -8.65 1.65 -4.68
CA ARG A 81 -9.59 2.77 -4.56
C ARG A 81 -9.66 3.51 -5.89
N GLY A 82 -10.70 4.32 -6.10
CA GLY A 82 -10.74 5.22 -7.25
C GLY A 82 -9.70 6.34 -7.15
N THR A 83 -9.51 7.05 -8.26
CA THR A 83 -8.36 7.93 -8.47
C THR A 83 -8.37 9.18 -7.58
N GLY A 84 -9.52 9.54 -7.00
CA GLY A 84 -9.67 10.63 -6.03
C GLY A 84 -9.80 10.16 -4.56
N GLY A 85 -9.61 8.87 -4.27
CA GLY A 85 -9.69 8.32 -2.92
C GLY A 85 -10.85 7.35 -2.69
N VAL A 86 -11.19 7.13 -1.41
CA VAL A 86 -12.04 6.03 -0.92
C VAL A 86 -13.46 6.03 -1.48
N ASP A 87 -14.00 7.20 -1.80
CA ASP A 87 -15.39 7.36 -2.28
C ASP A 87 -15.47 7.84 -3.73
N THR A 88 -14.38 7.73 -4.50
CA THR A 88 -14.37 8.17 -5.90
C THR A 88 -14.35 6.98 -6.85
N ALA A 89 -14.94 7.16 -8.04
CA ALA A 89 -14.75 6.22 -9.12
C ALA A 89 -13.31 6.30 -9.65
N ALA A 90 -12.81 5.20 -10.22
CA ALA A 90 -11.61 5.27 -11.04
C ALA A 90 -11.89 6.18 -12.25
N VAL A 91 -11.04 7.18 -12.45
CA VAL A 91 -11.06 8.02 -13.64
C VAL A 91 -10.26 7.29 -14.72
N GLY A 92 -10.98 6.64 -15.64
CA GLY A 92 -10.39 5.82 -16.69
C GLY A 92 -9.73 4.56 -16.13
N ASP A 93 -8.54 4.25 -16.62
CA ASP A 93 -7.81 3.02 -16.28
C ASP A 93 -6.77 3.20 -15.15
N ILE A 94 -6.85 4.28 -14.34
CA ILE A 94 -5.90 4.59 -13.26
C ILE A 94 -6.49 4.28 -11.89
N PHE A 95 -5.79 3.44 -11.12
CA PHE A 95 -6.21 2.97 -9.80
C PHE A 95 -5.25 3.45 -8.72
N ASP A 96 -5.79 3.80 -7.54
CA ASP A 96 -5.01 3.90 -6.30
C ASP A 96 -4.89 2.49 -5.70
N ILE A 97 -3.67 1.93 -5.77
CA ILE A 97 -3.34 0.62 -5.21
C ILE A 97 -2.47 0.82 -3.97
N SER A 98 -2.88 0.25 -2.84
CA SER A 98 -2.15 0.35 -1.57
C SER A 98 -2.12 -0.96 -0.79
N ASN A 99 -1.29 -1.06 0.25
CA ASN A 99 -1.38 -2.15 1.21
C ASN A 99 -2.77 -2.22 1.86
N LEU A 100 -3.24 -3.44 2.13
CA LEU A 100 -4.50 -3.72 2.83
C LEU A 100 -4.31 -3.78 4.36
N ASP A 101 -3.19 -4.30 4.83
CA ASP A 101 -2.90 -4.46 6.26
C ASP A 101 -2.34 -3.17 6.91
N ARG A 102 -2.56 -2.98 8.22
CA ARG A 102 -2.02 -1.84 9.02
C ARG A 102 -1.37 -2.29 10.32
N LEU A 103 -1.91 -3.35 10.93
CA LEU A 103 -1.44 -3.96 12.17
C LEU A 103 -0.88 -5.36 11.89
N GLY A 104 0.12 -5.79 12.67
CA GLY A 104 0.73 -7.12 12.56
C GLY A 104 1.84 -7.24 11.51
N LYS A 105 2.28 -6.13 10.91
CA LYS A 105 3.47 -6.01 10.04
C LYS A 105 4.10 -4.64 10.28
N SER A 106 5.41 -4.56 10.18
CA SER A 106 6.15 -3.29 10.22
C SER A 106 5.91 -2.43 8.97
N GLU A 107 6.26 -1.16 9.06
CA GLU A 107 6.21 -0.21 7.96
C GLU A 107 7.03 -0.68 6.76
N VAL A 108 8.21 -1.27 7.01
CA VAL A 108 9.10 -1.80 5.97
C VAL A 108 8.45 -2.98 5.25
N GLU A 109 7.89 -3.93 5.99
CA GLU A 109 7.18 -5.09 5.41
C GLU A 109 5.97 -4.65 4.59
N LEU A 110 5.19 -3.70 5.08
CA LEU A 110 4.03 -3.17 4.36
C LEU A 110 4.43 -2.46 3.05
N VAL A 111 5.50 -1.66 3.07
CA VAL A 111 6.02 -1.02 1.85
C VAL A 111 6.56 -2.06 0.88
N GLN A 112 7.24 -3.09 1.36
CA GLN A 112 7.75 -4.17 0.52
C GLN A 112 6.62 -4.95 -0.17
N ILE A 113 5.53 -5.26 0.56
CA ILE A 113 4.31 -5.85 -0.02
C ILE A 113 3.76 -5.00 -1.17
N VAL A 114 3.74 -3.67 -1.02
CA VAL A 114 3.29 -2.76 -2.07
C VAL A 114 4.24 -2.78 -3.26
N VAL A 115 5.55 -2.73 -3.03
CA VAL A 115 6.55 -2.77 -4.11
C VAL A 115 6.41 -4.06 -4.92
N ASP A 116 6.39 -5.22 -4.26
CA ASP A 116 6.33 -6.52 -4.91
C ASP A 116 4.98 -6.73 -5.61
N GLY A 117 3.89 -6.40 -4.93
CA GLY A 117 2.55 -6.54 -5.49
C GLY A 117 2.34 -5.61 -6.70
N VAL A 118 2.77 -4.35 -6.64
CA VAL A 118 2.67 -3.42 -7.78
C VAL A 118 3.51 -3.90 -8.97
N ASN A 119 4.74 -4.39 -8.72
CA ASN A 119 5.56 -4.97 -9.77
C ASN A 119 4.87 -6.17 -10.45
N TYR A 120 4.22 -7.02 -9.66
CA TYR A 120 3.42 -8.14 -10.17
C TYR A 120 2.24 -7.66 -11.03
N LEU A 121 1.50 -6.65 -10.59
CA LEU A 121 0.39 -6.08 -11.37
C LEU A 121 0.87 -5.50 -12.71
N ILE A 122 2.01 -4.81 -12.71
CA ILE A 122 2.62 -4.27 -13.94
C ILE A 122 3.03 -5.40 -14.89
N GLU A 123 3.56 -6.51 -14.38
CA GLU A 123 3.91 -7.67 -15.20
C GLU A 123 2.65 -8.33 -15.79
N CYS A 124 1.59 -8.48 -15.00
CA CYS A 124 0.30 -8.95 -15.50
C CYS A 124 -0.26 -8.07 -16.61
N GLU A 125 -0.22 -6.74 -16.45
CA GLU A 125 -0.66 -5.80 -17.47
C GLU A 125 0.13 -5.98 -18.78
N LYS A 126 1.47 -6.02 -18.69
CA LYS A 126 2.36 -6.23 -19.86
C LYS A 126 2.11 -7.56 -20.58
N ARG A 127 1.77 -8.62 -19.84
CA ARG A 127 1.41 -9.93 -20.43
C ARG A 127 0.10 -9.85 -21.19
N LEU A 128 -0.93 -9.25 -20.58
CA LEU A 128 -2.23 -9.07 -21.22
C LEU A 128 -2.15 -8.16 -22.46
N GLU A 129 -1.30 -7.14 -22.46
CA GLU A 129 -1.01 -6.30 -23.64
C GLU A 129 -0.46 -7.12 -24.81
N LYS A 130 0.32 -8.17 -24.53
CA LYS A 130 0.89 -9.11 -25.51
C LYS A 130 -0.03 -10.30 -25.83
N GLY A 131 -1.26 -10.34 -25.29
CA GLY A 131 -2.18 -11.45 -25.45
C GLY A 131 -1.75 -12.73 -24.71
N GLN A 132 -0.88 -12.62 -23.71
CA GLN A 132 -0.39 -13.73 -22.91
C GLN A 132 -1.26 -13.91 -21.66
N ASP A 133 -1.45 -15.17 -21.25
CA ASP A 133 -2.19 -15.48 -20.02
C ASP A 133 -1.45 -15.00 -18.77
N ILE A 134 -2.17 -14.80 -17.66
CA ILE A 134 -1.64 -14.43 -16.35
C ILE A 134 -2.07 -15.45 -15.28
N LYS A 135 -1.39 -15.47 -14.14
CA LYS A 135 -1.73 -16.39 -13.04
C LYS A 135 -2.25 -15.60 -11.84
N ILE A 136 -2.97 -16.28 -10.97
CA ILE A 136 -3.27 -15.77 -9.64
C ILE A 136 -2.09 -16.19 -8.75
N PRO A 137 -1.41 -15.25 -8.06
CA PRO A 137 -0.32 -15.61 -7.16
C PRO A 137 -0.85 -16.37 -5.94
N ALA A 138 -0.02 -17.16 -5.29
CA ALA A 138 -0.40 -17.76 -4.00
C ALA A 138 -0.70 -16.66 -2.97
N PRO A 139 -1.66 -16.86 -2.05
CA PRO A 139 -1.96 -15.87 -1.03
C PRO A 139 -0.77 -15.68 -0.08
N ILE A 140 -0.44 -14.42 0.21
CA ILE A 140 0.53 -14.09 1.27
C ILE A 140 -0.02 -14.60 2.60
N GLN A 141 0.78 -15.41 3.28
CA GLN A 141 0.40 -16.00 4.55
C GLN A 141 0.17 -14.90 5.60
N GLN A 142 -0.98 -14.97 6.28
CA GLN A 142 -1.27 -14.10 7.41
C GLN A 142 -0.73 -14.76 8.68
N PHE A 143 -0.16 -13.94 9.57
CA PHE A 143 0.10 -14.37 10.94
C PHE A 143 -1.25 -14.69 11.59
N ARG A 144 -1.35 -15.89 12.18
CA ARG A 144 -2.49 -16.30 13.01
C ARG A 144 -2.30 -15.78 14.43
#